data_AF-A0A8I2DYB0-F1
#
_entry.id   AF-A0A8I2DYB0-F1
#
_cell.length_a   1.000
_cell.length_b   1.000
_cell.length_c   1.000
_cell.angle_alpha   90.00
_cell.angle_beta   90.00
_cell.angle_gamma   90.00
#
_symmetry.space_group_name_H-M   'P 1'
#
loop_
_entity.id
_entity.type
_entity.pdbx_description
1 polymer ?
#
loop_
_entity_poly.entity_id
_entity_poly.type
_entity_poly.pdbx_seq_one_letter_code
_entity_poly.pdbx_strand_id
1 'polypeptide(L)'
;MSGNTITHGFAPVTLSRAARELGLRRSEFDLAVQLGRVRTVPDDAGGGRRVPRDEIDRIRTADGFPEALRAGVRAVGTTEGAALMDVTTARFTRLARLGLLVPVKFYVNRYRAVVWLYLADELRQFRADERNTALLKGRTPEGLRDQLGEGLDLRPRNWRGRHLGFLLRQTDDPWARAAAIASLLDAAEISDVVIDPYERSHLRRFRPALATHGSPGSPAAQLAEEIVTAADPDEIDWLRSDLAAAVDTARRHRPAPRPPLHAVPVPPGPECVPGGEAEPVRSEAENPATPEVERPRRVRGLFGRLWRRDS
;
A
#
# COMPACT_ATOMS: atom_id res chain seq x y z
N MET A 1 -44.22 -35.23 4.01
CA MET A 1 -43.81 -33.97 4.67
C MET A 1 -42.29 -33.93 4.71
N SER A 2 -41.68 -33.19 3.79
CA SER A 2 -40.30 -32.72 3.93
C SER A 2 -40.28 -31.32 3.37
N GLY A 3 -40.29 -30.33 4.27
CA GLY A 3 -40.14 -28.94 3.91
C GLY A 3 -38.72 -28.71 3.41
N ASN A 4 -38.58 -28.33 2.14
CA ASN A 4 -37.38 -27.69 1.67
C ASN A 4 -37.26 -26.35 2.39
N THR A 5 -36.44 -26.29 3.44
CA THR A 5 -35.95 -25.04 3.99
C THR A 5 -35.13 -24.38 2.89
N ILE A 6 -35.76 -23.47 2.14
CA ILE A 6 -35.04 -22.54 1.26
C ILE A 6 -34.28 -21.61 2.20
N THR A 7 -33.08 -22.01 2.57
CA THR A 7 -32.07 -21.08 3.08
C THR A 7 -31.87 -20.09 1.94
N HIS A 8 -32.48 -18.91 2.04
CA HIS A 8 -32.17 -17.79 1.16
C HIS A 8 -30.68 -17.47 1.38
N GLY A 9 -29.82 -18.11 0.59
CA GLY A 9 -28.42 -17.73 0.47
C GLY A 9 -28.41 -16.33 -0.09
N PHE A 10 -28.30 -15.32 0.77
CA PHE A 10 -28.30 -13.94 0.34
C PHE A 10 -27.01 -13.69 -0.43
N ALA A 11 -27.13 -13.65 -1.75
CA ALA A 11 -26.01 -13.36 -2.63
C ALA A 11 -25.33 -12.05 -2.21
N PRO A 12 -23.98 -12.00 -2.23
CA PRO A 12 -23.24 -10.82 -1.85
C PRO A 12 -23.59 -9.64 -2.78
N VAL A 13 -23.72 -8.45 -2.21
CA VAL A 13 -24.18 -7.26 -2.94
C VAL A 13 -23.01 -6.41 -3.43
N THR A 14 -23.28 -5.61 -4.47
CA THR A 14 -22.31 -4.65 -5.00
C THR A 14 -21.97 -3.57 -3.97
N LEU A 15 -20.75 -3.02 -4.06
CA LEU A 15 -20.28 -1.96 -3.14
C LEU A 15 -21.22 -0.74 -3.13
N SER A 16 -21.72 -0.31 -4.29
CA SER A 16 -22.65 0.82 -4.38
C SER A 16 -23.98 0.56 -3.69
N ARG A 17 -24.49 -0.68 -3.78
CA ARG A 17 -25.71 -1.08 -3.07
C ARG A 17 -25.47 -1.13 -1.57
N ALA A 18 -24.36 -1.72 -1.13
CA ALA A 18 -23.97 -1.76 0.28
C ALA A 18 -23.83 -0.35 0.88
N ALA A 19 -23.16 0.57 0.18
CA ALA A 19 -23.01 1.96 0.62
C ALA A 19 -24.36 2.64 0.88
N ARG A 20 -25.33 2.45 -0.03
CA ARG A 20 -26.69 2.97 0.12
C ARG A 20 -27.41 2.35 1.31
N GLU A 21 -27.30 1.04 1.51
CA GLU A 21 -27.96 0.33 2.61
C GLU A 21 -27.34 0.66 3.98
N LEU A 22 -26.04 0.95 4.02
CA LEU A 22 -25.35 1.42 5.22
C LEU A 22 -25.46 2.94 5.44
N GLY A 23 -26.14 3.66 4.53
CA GLY A 23 -26.33 5.11 4.64
C GLY A 23 -25.03 5.92 4.58
N LEU A 24 -24.02 5.42 3.86
CA LEU A 24 -22.71 6.07 3.68
C LEU A 24 -22.59 6.68 2.28
N ARG A 25 -21.88 7.81 2.20
CA ARG A 25 -21.41 8.35 0.91
C ARG A 25 -20.37 7.41 0.32
N ARG A 26 -20.17 7.45 -1.00
CA ARG A 26 -19.16 6.62 -1.68
C ARG A 26 -17.77 6.73 -1.04
N SER A 27 -17.30 7.95 -0.80
CA SER A 27 -15.98 8.20 -0.20
C SER A 27 -15.85 7.72 1.26
N GLU A 28 -16.94 7.74 2.02
CA GLU A 28 -17.02 7.22 3.39
C GLU A 28 -17.03 5.69 3.40
N PHE A 29 -17.78 5.08 2.48
CA PHE A 29 -17.83 3.64 2.30
C PHE A 29 -16.47 3.08 1.86
N ASP A 30 -15.82 3.70 0.87
CA ASP A 30 -14.47 3.30 0.44
C ASP A 30 -13.48 3.35 1.62
N LEU A 31 -13.63 4.36 2.49
CA LEU A 31 -12.82 4.47 3.70
C LEU A 31 -13.18 3.40 4.73
N ALA A 32 -14.46 3.06 4.88
CA ALA A 32 -14.93 1.98 5.76
C ALA A 32 -14.29 0.63 5.37
N VAL A 33 -14.22 0.35 4.08
CA VAL A 33 -13.58 -0.86 3.53
C VAL A 33 -12.07 -0.83 3.80
N GLN A 34 -11.38 0.28 3.48
CA GLN A 34 -9.93 0.42 3.71
C GLN A 34 -9.55 0.24 5.18
N LEU A 35 -10.38 0.76 6.09
CA LEU A 35 -10.19 0.63 7.54
C LEU A 35 -10.63 -0.73 8.10
N GLY A 36 -11.14 -1.63 7.26
CA GLY A 36 -11.59 -2.96 7.67
C GLY A 36 -12.89 -2.96 8.49
N ARG A 37 -13.62 -1.84 8.53
CA ARG A 37 -14.92 -1.75 9.22
C ARG A 37 -16.04 -2.43 8.45
N VAL A 38 -15.91 -2.48 7.13
CA VAL A 38 -16.77 -3.24 6.22
C VAL A 38 -15.91 -4.30 5.55
N ARG A 39 -16.23 -5.57 5.80
CA ARG A 39 -15.55 -6.71 5.16
C ARG A 39 -16.06 -6.89 3.73
N THR A 40 -15.14 -7.23 2.82
CA THR A 40 -15.47 -7.48 1.42
C THR A 40 -14.86 -8.79 0.96
N VAL A 41 -15.54 -9.46 0.05
CA VAL A 41 -15.10 -10.70 -0.58
C VAL A 41 -14.83 -10.47 -2.07
N PRO A 42 -13.89 -11.21 -2.69
CA PRO A 42 -13.76 -11.25 -4.14
C PRO A 42 -15.09 -11.66 -4.79
N ASP A 43 -15.39 -11.07 -5.95
CA ASP A 43 -16.48 -11.54 -6.79
C ASP A 43 -16.01 -12.71 -7.66
N ASP A 44 -16.61 -13.87 -7.48
CA ASP A 44 -16.30 -15.08 -8.27
C ASP A 44 -16.52 -14.87 -9.77
N ALA A 45 -17.39 -13.92 -10.15
CA ALA A 45 -17.68 -13.56 -11.54
C ALA A 45 -16.73 -12.51 -12.14
N GLY A 46 -15.64 -12.14 -11.45
CA GLY A 46 -14.65 -11.18 -11.95
C GLY A 46 -15.10 -9.71 -11.95
N GLY A 47 -16.26 -9.40 -11.33
CA GLY A 47 -16.86 -8.06 -11.28
C GLY A 47 -16.37 -7.14 -10.16
N GLY A 48 -15.27 -7.48 -9.48
CA GLY A 48 -14.67 -6.67 -8.41
C GLY A 48 -14.86 -7.25 -7.01
N ARG A 49 -14.97 -6.39 -5.98
CA ARG A 49 -15.26 -6.82 -4.59
C ARG A 49 -16.74 -6.65 -4.27
N ARG A 50 -17.29 -7.54 -3.44
CA ARG A 50 -18.69 -7.49 -2.97
C ARG A 50 -18.77 -7.51 -1.45
N VAL A 51 -19.90 -7.07 -0.91
CA VAL A 51 -20.18 -7.12 0.53
C VAL A 51 -21.13 -8.28 0.81
N PRO A 52 -20.74 -9.24 1.66
CA PRO A 52 -21.64 -10.28 2.15
C PRO A 52 -22.89 -9.69 2.82
N ARG A 53 -24.04 -10.37 2.74
CA ARG A 53 -25.29 -9.83 3.30
C ARG A 53 -25.29 -9.83 4.82
N ASP A 54 -24.77 -10.92 5.40
CA ASP A 54 -24.51 -11.07 6.83
C ASP A 54 -23.61 -9.97 7.38
N GLU A 55 -22.65 -9.47 6.59
CA GLU A 55 -21.84 -8.32 6.97
C GLU A 55 -22.64 -7.03 7.06
N ILE A 56 -23.58 -6.79 6.13
CA ILE A 56 -24.49 -5.64 6.20
C ILE A 56 -25.39 -5.76 7.43
N ASP A 57 -25.96 -6.93 7.66
CA ASP A 57 -26.85 -7.16 8.79
C ASP A 57 -26.10 -6.99 10.12
N ARG A 58 -24.89 -7.55 10.25
CA ARG A 58 -24.00 -7.36 11.41
C ARG A 58 -23.78 -5.87 11.73
N ILE A 59 -23.53 -5.06 10.71
CA ILE A 59 -23.28 -3.63 10.88
C ILE A 59 -24.57 -2.89 11.27
N ARG A 60 -25.72 -3.27 10.68
CA ARG A 60 -27.02 -2.65 10.97
C ARG A 60 -27.56 -3.00 12.36
N THR A 61 -27.20 -4.17 12.89
CA THR A 61 -27.56 -4.60 14.24
C THR A 61 -26.57 -4.12 15.31
N ALA A 62 -25.46 -3.51 14.91
CA ALA A 62 -24.48 -2.99 15.86
C ALA A 62 -25.04 -1.74 16.58
N ASP A 63 -24.70 -1.62 17.87
CA ASP A 63 -25.14 -0.49 18.68
C ASP A 63 -24.67 0.86 18.11
N GLY A 64 -25.57 1.83 18.10
CA GLY A 64 -25.29 3.17 17.57
C GLY A 64 -25.23 3.24 16.04
N PHE A 65 -25.74 2.25 15.30
CA PHE A 65 -25.91 2.37 13.86
C PHE A 65 -27.01 3.39 13.50
N PRO A 66 -26.81 4.27 12.49
CA PRO A 66 -25.61 4.41 11.63
C PRO A 66 -24.55 5.39 12.14
N GLU A 67 -24.80 6.13 13.21
CA GLU A 67 -23.95 7.24 13.69
C GLU A 67 -22.54 6.77 14.08
N ALA A 68 -22.41 5.63 14.76
CA ALA A 68 -21.13 5.06 15.16
C ALA A 68 -20.25 4.70 13.95
N LEU A 69 -20.86 4.10 12.92
CA LEU A 69 -20.16 3.78 11.66
C LEU A 69 -19.70 5.07 10.97
N ARG A 70 -20.57 6.08 10.87
CA ARG A 70 -20.26 7.39 10.29
C ARG A 70 -19.15 8.09 11.05
N ALA A 71 -19.19 8.09 12.38
CA ALA A 71 -18.14 8.65 13.22
C ALA A 71 -16.79 7.98 12.96
N GLY A 72 -16.78 6.65 12.86
CA GLY A 72 -15.60 5.85 12.53
C GLY A 72 -14.93 6.30 11.24
N VAL A 73 -15.70 6.54 10.18
CA VAL A 73 -15.18 6.87 8.84
C VAL A 73 -15.10 8.36 8.57
N ARG A 74 -15.34 9.19 9.59
CA ARG A 74 -15.33 10.65 9.45
C ARG A 74 -13.92 11.16 9.28
N ALA A 75 -13.60 11.63 8.08
CA ALA A 75 -12.32 12.25 7.76
C ALA A 75 -12.45 13.79 7.79
N VAL A 76 -11.54 14.47 8.48
CA VAL A 76 -11.56 15.92 8.72
C VAL A 76 -10.27 16.59 8.27
N GLY A 77 -10.35 17.84 7.81
CA GLY A 77 -9.17 18.64 7.48
C GLY A 77 -8.54 19.31 8.71
N THR A 78 -7.45 20.05 8.49
CA THR A 78 -6.65 20.72 9.55
C THR A 78 -7.48 21.59 10.49
N THR A 79 -8.35 22.46 9.96
CA THR A 79 -9.12 23.42 10.79
C THR A 79 -10.03 22.71 11.77
N GLU A 80 -10.77 21.72 11.28
CA GLU A 80 -11.70 20.95 12.08
C GLU A 80 -10.96 19.97 13.00
N GLY A 81 -9.88 19.33 12.53
CA GLY A 81 -9.05 18.46 13.35
C GLY A 81 -8.42 19.19 14.53
N ALA A 82 -7.97 20.44 14.32
CA ALA A 82 -7.47 21.29 15.39
C ALA A 82 -8.55 21.61 16.43
N ALA A 83 -9.78 21.89 15.99
CA ALA A 83 -10.92 22.12 16.89
C ALA A 83 -11.28 20.87 17.70
N LEU A 84 -11.31 19.68 17.08
CA LEU A 84 -11.55 18.42 17.79
C LEU A 84 -10.51 18.12 18.87
N MET A 85 -9.27 18.58 18.65
CA MET A 85 -8.15 18.40 19.56
C MET A 85 -8.02 19.52 20.60
N ASP A 86 -8.81 20.60 20.49
CA ASP A 86 -8.70 21.82 21.30
C ASP A 86 -7.30 22.47 21.22
N VAL A 87 -6.79 22.61 19.99
CA VAL A 87 -5.47 23.21 19.70
C VAL A 87 -5.57 24.21 18.55
N THR A 88 -4.54 25.05 18.38
CA THR A 88 -4.43 25.93 17.21
C THR A 88 -4.12 25.13 15.95
N THR A 89 -4.51 25.64 14.78
CA THR A 89 -4.18 25.05 13.46
C THR A 89 -2.68 24.94 13.23
N ALA A 90 -1.91 25.90 13.75
CA ALA A 90 -0.44 25.87 13.71
C ALA A 90 0.13 24.74 14.58
N ARG A 91 -0.44 24.46 15.76
CA ARG A 91 -0.03 23.32 16.59
C ARG A 91 -0.42 22.00 15.92
N PHE A 92 -1.64 21.88 15.40
CA PHE A 92 -2.09 20.70 14.67
C PHE A 92 -1.17 20.38 13.49
N THR A 93 -0.86 21.37 12.65
CA THR A 93 0.04 21.20 11.50
C THR A 93 1.43 20.73 11.93
N ARG A 94 1.98 21.24 13.04
CA ARG A 94 3.26 20.78 13.57
C ARG A 94 3.21 19.32 14.01
N LEU A 95 2.19 18.91 14.76
CA LEU A 95 2.01 17.52 15.17
C LEU A 95 1.89 16.58 13.97
N ALA A 96 1.15 17.00 12.94
CA ALA A 96 1.00 16.23 11.72
C ALA A 96 2.31 16.13 10.92
N ARG A 97 3.06 17.22 10.74
CA ARG A 97 4.37 17.22 10.06
C ARG A 97 5.42 16.39 10.79
N LEU A 98 5.34 16.32 12.13
CA LEU A 98 6.15 15.43 12.96
C LEU A 98 5.70 13.95 12.88
N GLY A 99 4.66 13.65 12.11
CA GLY A 99 4.17 12.29 11.93
C GLY A 99 3.36 11.73 13.10
N LEU A 100 3.06 12.54 14.11
CA LEU A 100 2.27 12.14 15.29
C LEU A 100 0.78 11.96 14.95
N LEU A 101 0.32 12.66 13.91
CA LEU A 101 -1.02 12.52 13.35
C LEU A 101 -0.87 11.98 11.93
N VAL A 102 -1.39 10.77 11.69
CA VAL A 102 -1.27 10.09 10.40
C VAL A 102 -2.49 10.39 9.55
N PRO A 103 -2.34 11.08 8.40
CA PRO A 103 -3.46 11.33 7.51
C PRO A 103 -3.97 10.01 6.90
N VAL A 104 -5.27 9.96 6.62
CA VAL A 104 -5.95 8.80 6.06
C VAL A 104 -6.22 8.96 4.56
N LYS A 105 -6.41 10.20 4.11
CA LYS A 105 -6.63 10.58 2.71
C LYS A 105 -5.99 11.93 2.45
N PHE A 106 -5.76 12.24 1.19
CA PHE A 106 -5.47 13.59 0.75
C PHE A 106 -6.23 13.90 -0.54
N TYR A 107 -6.31 15.18 -0.88
CA TYR A 107 -6.67 15.63 -2.21
C TYR A 107 -5.90 16.88 -2.57
N VAL A 108 -5.66 17.09 -3.86
CA VAL A 108 -5.11 18.35 -4.37
C VAL A 108 -6.27 19.27 -4.69
N ASN A 109 -6.30 20.45 -4.07
CA ASN A 109 -7.38 21.42 -4.31
C ASN A 109 -7.18 22.17 -5.63
N ARG A 110 -8.17 23.00 -6.02
CA ARG A 110 -8.09 23.83 -7.24
C ARG A 110 -6.91 24.80 -7.29
N TYR A 111 -6.31 25.10 -6.13
CA TYR A 111 -5.15 25.97 -5.98
C TYR A 111 -3.83 25.19 -5.94
N ARG A 112 -3.85 23.90 -6.28
CA ARG A 112 -2.69 22.99 -6.27
C ARG A 112 -2.08 22.78 -4.87
N ALA A 113 -2.82 23.07 -3.81
CA ALA A 113 -2.39 22.75 -2.45
C ALA A 113 -2.90 21.38 -2.03
N VAL A 114 -2.05 20.64 -1.34
CA VAL A 114 -2.36 19.32 -0.79
C VAL A 114 -3.16 19.50 0.49
N VAL A 115 -4.39 19.00 0.50
CA VAL A 115 -5.24 18.97 1.68
C VAL A 115 -5.22 17.57 2.27
N TRP A 116 -4.69 17.47 3.48
CA TRP A 116 -4.63 16.24 4.26
C TRP A 116 -5.91 16.07 5.08
N LEU A 117 -6.42 14.85 5.10
CA LEU A 117 -7.59 14.46 5.90
C LEU A 117 -7.18 13.42 6.94
N TYR A 118 -7.71 13.57 8.15
CA TYR A 118 -7.41 12.75 9.32
C TYR A 118 -8.68 12.12 9.86
N LEU A 119 -8.59 10.92 10.46
CA LEU A 119 -9.75 10.31 11.09
C LEU A 119 -10.12 11.04 12.37
N ALA A 120 -11.36 11.55 12.46
CA ALA A 120 -11.83 12.28 13.62
C ALA A 120 -11.70 11.47 14.91
N ASP A 121 -11.96 10.16 14.85
CA ASP A 121 -11.84 9.28 16.02
C ASP A 121 -10.40 9.10 16.50
N GLU A 122 -9.42 9.00 15.59
CA GLU A 122 -8.00 8.94 15.98
C GLU A 122 -7.55 10.24 16.62
N LEU A 123 -8.05 11.39 16.15
CA LEU A 123 -7.76 12.69 16.76
C LEU A 123 -8.36 12.79 18.18
N ARG A 124 -9.59 12.29 18.38
CA ARG A 124 -10.22 12.23 19.71
C ARG A 124 -9.46 11.32 20.66
N GLN A 125 -9.05 10.14 20.18
CA GLN A 125 -8.23 9.20 20.96
C GLN A 125 -6.88 9.82 21.32
N PHE A 126 -6.21 10.46 20.35
CA PHE A 126 -4.95 11.16 20.60
C PHE A 126 -5.10 12.25 21.66
N ARG A 127 -6.19 13.03 21.61
CA ARG A 127 -6.52 14.04 22.61
C ARG A 127 -6.79 13.45 23.99
N ALA A 128 -7.50 12.32 24.04
CA ALA A 128 -7.92 11.68 25.28
C ALA A 128 -6.76 10.96 26.00
N ASP A 129 -5.72 10.54 25.29
CA ASP A 129 -4.55 9.90 25.88
C ASP A 129 -3.71 10.93 26.68
N GLU A 130 -3.64 10.72 27.99
CA GLU A 130 -2.93 11.59 28.93
C GLU A 130 -1.44 11.77 28.57
N ARG A 131 -0.81 10.76 27.93
CA ARG A 131 0.59 10.81 27.49
C ARG A 131 0.84 11.93 26.48
N ASN A 132 -0.19 12.31 25.71
CA ASN A 132 -0.09 13.34 24.69
C ASN A 132 -0.33 14.75 25.24
N THR A 133 -0.73 14.91 26.50
CA THR A 133 -1.08 16.21 27.09
C THR A 133 0.05 17.23 26.96
N ALA A 134 1.30 16.81 27.15
CA ALA A 134 2.47 17.67 27.00
C ALA A 134 2.65 18.18 25.56
N LEU A 135 2.28 17.39 24.55
CA LEU A 135 2.33 17.76 23.13
C LEU A 135 1.20 18.73 22.75
N LEU A 136 0.05 18.60 23.41
CA LEU A 136 -1.15 19.42 23.14
C LEU A 136 -1.08 20.79 23.80
N LYS A 137 -0.62 20.87 25.05
CA LYS A 137 -0.62 22.09 25.87
C LYS A 137 0.77 22.70 26.05
N GLY A 138 1.82 21.86 26.05
CA GLY A 138 3.18 22.26 26.37
C GLY A 138 3.96 22.89 25.22
N ARG A 139 5.22 23.20 25.53
CA ARG A 139 6.23 23.63 24.54
C ARG A 139 6.68 22.41 23.75
N THR A 140 6.76 22.55 22.43
CA THR A 140 7.34 21.50 21.58
C THR A 140 8.81 21.31 21.97
N PRO A 141 9.27 20.07 22.22
CA PRO A 141 10.67 19.76 22.50
C PRO A 141 11.63 20.36 21.46
N GLU A 142 12.85 20.72 21.88
CA GLU A 142 13.84 21.40 21.04
C GLU A 142 14.16 20.63 19.76
N GLY A 143 14.57 19.37 19.89
CA GLY A 143 14.90 18.56 18.71
C GLY A 143 13.74 18.44 17.70
N LEU A 144 12.48 18.40 18.16
CA LEU A 144 11.32 18.36 17.25
C LEU A 144 11.05 19.72 16.59
N ARG A 145 11.39 20.84 17.26
CA ARG A 145 11.29 22.17 16.66
C ARG A 145 12.35 22.39 15.59
N ASP A 146 13.57 21.94 15.84
CA ASP A 146 14.69 22.10 14.90
C ASP A 146 14.42 21.32 13.62
N GLN A 147 13.96 20.07 13.74
CA GLN A 147 13.49 19.26 12.60
C GLN A 147 12.39 19.95 11.78
N LEU A 148 11.42 20.59 12.43
CA LEU A 148 10.38 21.35 11.72
C LEU A 148 10.93 22.59 11.00
N GLY A 149 11.96 23.22 11.58
CA GLY A 149 12.68 24.35 11.00
C GLY A 149 13.49 23.96 9.77
N GLU A 150 14.05 22.75 9.75
CA GLU A 150 14.72 22.14 8.58
C GLU A 150 13.75 21.71 7.47
N GLY A 151 12.44 21.87 7.68
CA GLY A 151 11.43 21.58 6.66
C GLY A 151 10.82 20.18 6.73
N LEU A 152 11.12 19.38 7.77
CA LEU A 152 10.58 18.02 7.92
C LEU A 152 9.05 17.98 7.75
N ASP A 153 8.58 17.04 6.93
CA ASP A 153 7.17 16.73 6.78
C ASP A 153 6.97 15.23 6.56
N LEU A 154 6.62 14.52 7.62
CA LEU A 154 6.38 13.08 7.61
C LEU A 154 4.98 12.69 7.15
N ARG A 155 4.11 13.66 6.80
CA ARG A 155 2.74 13.35 6.35
C ARG A 155 2.71 12.46 5.11
N PRO A 156 3.49 12.74 4.03
CA PRO A 156 3.51 11.86 2.85
C PRO A 156 3.99 10.45 3.18
N ARG A 157 5.11 10.33 3.89
CA ARG A 157 5.68 9.03 4.30
C ARG A 157 4.72 8.21 5.15
N ASN A 158 4.12 8.80 6.18
CA ASN A 158 3.19 8.09 7.05
C ASN A 158 1.88 7.76 6.34
N TRP A 159 1.43 8.63 5.42
CA TRP A 159 0.30 8.33 4.55
C TRP A 159 0.58 7.10 3.66
N ARG A 160 1.74 7.05 3.01
CA ARG A 160 2.15 5.90 2.15
C ARG A 160 2.19 4.60 2.94
N GLY A 161 2.80 4.61 4.14
CA GLY A 161 2.81 3.44 5.02
C GLY A 161 1.41 2.95 5.37
N ARG A 162 0.49 3.88 5.72
CA ARG A 162 -0.91 3.55 5.97
C ARG A 162 -1.63 3.03 4.73
N HIS A 163 -1.40 3.66 3.59
CA HIS A 163 -1.99 3.30 2.30
C HIS A 163 -1.54 1.90 1.86
N LEU A 164 -0.25 1.58 2.01
CA LEU A 164 0.29 0.24 1.78
C LEU A 164 -0.42 -0.78 2.67
N GLY A 165 -0.60 -0.47 3.95
CA GLY A 165 -1.38 -1.32 4.87
C GLY A 165 -2.82 -1.59 4.39
N PHE A 166 -3.48 -0.59 3.80
CA PHE A 166 -4.81 -0.76 3.18
C PHE A 166 -4.78 -1.69 1.98
N LEU A 167 -3.77 -1.56 1.11
CA LEU A 167 -3.62 -2.41 -0.07
C LEU A 167 -3.33 -3.86 0.33
N LEU A 168 -2.41 -4.06 1.28
CA LEU A 168 -1.98 -5.38 1.73
C LEU A 168 -3.09 -6.17 2.41
N ARG A 169 -4.01 -5.53 3.14
CA ARG A 169 -5.19 -6.19 3.73
C ARG A 169 -6.25 -6.58 2.71
N GLN A 170 -6.21 -6.00 1.52
CA GLN A 170 -7.18 -6.23 0.45
C GLN A 170 -6.63 -7.13 -0.66
N THR A 171 -5.48 -7.77 -0.46
CA THR A 171 -4.91 -8.66 -1.46
C THR A 171 -4.45 -9.98 -0.85
N ASP A 172 -4.99 -11.06 -1.40
CA ASP A 172 -4.56 -12.43 -1.08
C ASP A 172 -3.59 -12.97 -2.16
N ASP A 173 -3.60 -12.37 -3.35
CA ASP A 173 -2.72 -12.76 -4.46
C ASP A 173 -1.28 -12.25 -4.23
N PRO A 174 -0.26 -13.13 -4.31
CA PRO A 174 1.15 -12.75 -4.09
C PRO A 174 1.68 -11.71 -5.08
N TRP A 175 1.23 -11.72 -6.34
CA TRP A 175 1.66 -10.73 -7.33
C TRP A 175 1.00 -9.36 -7.08
N ALA A 176 -0.26 -9.35 -6.66
CA ALA A 176 -0.92 -8.12 -6.22
C ALA A 176 -0.33 -7.54 -4.93
N ARG A 177 0.16 -8.39 -4.01
CA ARG A 177 0.98 -7.94 -2.87
C ARG A 177 2.27 -7.26 -3.32
N ALA A 178 3.03 -7.87 -4.23
CA ALA A 178 4.23 -7.25 -4.79
C ALA A 178 3.91 -5.94 -5.52
N ALA A 179 2.81 -5.90 -6.27
CA ALA A 179 2.38 -4.72 -7.02
C ALA A 179 1.94 -3.57 -6.10
N ALA A 180 1.37 -3.86 -4.94
CA ALA A 180 1.06 -2.86 -3.92
C ALA A 180 2.32 -2.16 -3.40
N ILE A 181 3.39 -2.92 -3.13
CA ILE A 181 4.68 -2.35 -2.71
C ILE A 181 5.31 -1.54 -3.85
N ALA A 182 5.37 -2.12 -5.05
CA ALA A 182 5.89 -1.45 -6.24
C ALA A 182 5.12 -0.17 -6.60
N SER A 183 3.86 -0.03 -6.20
CA SER A 183 3.07 1.17 -6.49
C SER A 183 3.62 2.45 -5.86
N LEU A 184 4.44 2.31 -4.81
CA LEU A 184 5.09 3.40 -4.07
C LEU A 184 6.53 3.68 -4.52
N LEU A 185 7.07 2.90 -5.46
CA LEU A 185 8.42 3.08 -6.00
C LEU A 185 8.35 3.69 -7.40
N ASP A 186 9.39 4.42 -7.78
CA ASP A 186 9.54 4.86 -9.16
C ASP A 186 9.92 3.70 -10.09
N ALA A 187 9.79 3.94 -11.40
CA ALA A 187 9.99 2.89 -12.41
C ALA A 187 11.44 2.40 -12.53
N ALA A 188 12.44 3.23 -12.22
CA ALA A 188 13.85 2.86 -12.20
C ALA A 188 14.12 1.94 -11.00
N GLU A 189 13.65 2.31 -9.81
CA GLU A 189 13.79 1.50 -8.60
C GLU A 189 13.15 0.10 -8.76
N ILE A 190 11.97 0.03 -9.39
CA ILE A 190 11.32 -1.24 -9.71
C ILE A 190 12.14 -2.05 -10.71
N SER A 191 12.74 -1.39 -11.72
CA SER A 191 13.52 -2.07 -12.75
C SER A 191 14.83 -2.64 -12.24
N ASP A 192 15.42 -2.01 -11.24
CA ASP A 192 16.63 -2.48 -10.56
C ASP A 192 16.34 -3.67 -9.64
N VAL A 193 15.16 -3.73 -9.04
CA VAL A 193 14.77 -4.85 -8.15
C VAL A 193 14.24 -6.04 -8.97
N VAL A 194 13.43 -5.78 -10.00
CA VAL A 194 12.78 -6.80 -10.82
C VAL A 194 13.40 -6.80 -12.22
N ILE A 195 14.49 -7.54 -12.36
CA ILE A 195 15.27 -7.56 -13.61
C ILE A 195 14.48 -8.19 -14.77
N ASP A 196 13.73 -9.27 -14.53
CA ASP A 196 12.99 -9.99 -15.57
C ASP A 196 11.87 -9.10 -16.15
N PRO A 197 11.91 -8.77 -17.47
CA PRO A 197 10.88 -7.95 -18.11
C PRO A 197 9.48 -8.59 -18.10
N TYR A 198 9.37 -9.92 -18.10
CA TYR A 198 8.09 -10.62 -18.01
C TYR A 198 7.48 -10.48 -16.63
N GLU A 199 8.29 -10.60 -15.57
CA GLU A 199 7.85 -10.35 -14.20
C GLU A 199 7.43 -8.90 -14.01
N ARG A 200 8.18 -7.93 -14.55
CA ARG A 200 7.78 -6.51 -14.54
C ARG A 200 6.46 -6.27 -15.26
N SER A 201 6.27 -6.87 -16.44
CA SER A 201 5.03 -6.77 -17.20
C SER A 201 3.85 -7.39 -16.44
N HIS A 202 4.07 -8.54 -15.80
CA HIS A 202 3.05 -9.20 -14.98
C HIS A 202 2.70 -8.35 -13.74
N LEU A 203 3.70 -7.82 -13.05
CA LEU A 203 3.54 -6.94 -11.88
C LEU A 203 2.70 -5.70 -12.22
N ARG A 204 2.94 -5.07 -13.38
CA ARG A 204 2.15 -3.91 -13.86
C ARG A 204 0.66 -4.20 -13.99
N ARG A 205 0.26 -5.44 -14.29
CA ARG A 205 -1.17 -5.82 -14.42
C ARG A 205 -1.92 -5.80 -13.09
N PHE A 206 -1.21 -5.98 -11.98
CA PHE A 206 -1.79 -5.96 -10.64
C PHE A 206 -1.63 -4.61 -9.94
N ARG A 207 -1.10 -3.58 -10.62
CA ARG A 207 -0.88 -2.27 -10.00
C ARG A 207 -2.22 -1.72 -9.51
N PRO A 208 -2.34 -1.36 -8.22
CA PRO A 208 -3.54 -0.77 -7.69
C PRO A 208 -3.92 0.49 -8.47
N ALA A 209 -5.22 0.68 -8.71
CA ALA A 209 -5.71 1.93 -9.28
C ALA A 209 -5.45 3.07 -8.29
N LEU A 210 -4.61 4.04 -8.71
CA LEU A 210 -4.45 5.27 -7.93
C LEU A 210 -5.76 6.05 -7.98
N ALA A 211 -6.20 6.53 -6.82
CA ALA A 211 -7.33 7.46 -6.76
C ALA A 211 -7.00 8.65 -7.66
N THR A 212 -7.77 8.81 -8.75
CA THR A 212 -7.41 9.73 -9.82
C THR A 212 -7.50 11.18 -9.32
N HIS A 213 -6.35 11.80 -9.08
CA HIS A 213 -6.25 13.20 -8.66
C HIS A 213 -6.14 14.10 -9.89
N GLY A 214 -7.25 14.26 -10.62
CA GLY A 214 -7.32 15.05 -11.84
C GLY A 214 -6.92 14.27 -13.11
N SER A 215 -6.97 14.95 -14.26
CA SER A 215 -6.65 14.33 -15.55
C SER A 215 -5.18 13.91 -15.63
N PRO A 216 -4.83 12.81 -16.32
CA PRO A 216 -3.45 12.41 -16.54
C PRO A 216 -2.60 13.57 -17.10
N GLY A 217 -1.40 13.75 -16.55
CA GLY A 217 -0.48 14.83 -16.95
C GLY A 217 -0.85 16.22 -16.42
N SER A 218 -1.95 16.38 -15.68
CA SER A 218 -2.25 17.64 -15.00
C SER A 218 -1.29 17.89 -13.82
N PRO A 219 -1.07 19.16 -13.42
CA PRO A 219 -0.25 19.46 -12.24
C PRO A 219 -0.77 18.81 -10.95
N ALA A 220 -2.08 18.58 -10.84
CA ALA A 220 -2.66 17.88 -9.70
C ALA A 220 -2.31 16.38 -9.70
N ALA A 221 -2.25 15.76 -10.88
CA ALA A 221 -1.85 14.37 -11.03
C ALA A 221 -0.35 14.20 -10.72
N GLN A 222 0.49 15.15 -11.16
CA GLN A 222 1.93 15.17 -10.84
C GLN A 222 2.17 15.28 -9.32
N LEU A 223 1.53 16.24 -8.65
CA LEU A 223 1.63 16.38 -7.20
C LEU A 223 1.14 15.14 -6.45
N ALA A 224 0.09 14.48 -6.95
CA ALA A 224 -0.37 13.23 -6.35
C ALA A 224 0.62 12.08 -6.57
N GLU A 225 1.25 12.00 -7.74
CA GLU A 225 2.29 11.02 -8.04
C GLU A 225 3.52 11.23 -7.14
N GLU A 226 3.94 12.48 -6.90
CA GLU A 226 5.00 12.83 -5.96
C GLU A 226 4.68 12.41 -4.51
N ILE A 227 3.41 12.55 -4.08
CA ILE A 227 3.00 12.11 -2.74
C ILE A 227 2.96 10.58 -2.63
N VAL A 228 2.53 9.91 -3.69
CA VAL A 228 2.41 8.45 -3.74
C VAL A 228 3.77 7.78 -3.83
N THR A 229 4.72 8.40 -4.51
CA THR A 229 6.06 7.85 -4.72
C THR A 229 6.96 8.15 -3.52
N ALA A 230 7.68 7.15 -3.03
CA ALA A 230 8.67 7.33 -1.99
C ALA A 230 9.86 8.13 -2.53
N ALA A 231 10.36 9.08 -1.73
CA ALA A 231 11.48 9.95 -2.10
C ALA A 231 12.64 9.87 -1.08
N ASP A 232 12.36 9.43 0.15
CA ASP A 232 13.38 9.32 1.18
C ASP A 232 14.24 8.05 0.94
N PRO A 233 15.58 8.14 0.89
CA PRO A 233 16.43 6.99 0.58
C PRO A 233 16.24 5.80 1.52
N ASP A 234 15.97 6.04 2.81
CA ASP A 234 15.74 4.97 3.78
C ASP A 234 14.37 4.29 3.57
N GLU A 235 13.34 5.04 3.15
CA GLU A 235 12.04 4.50 2.76
C GLU A 235 12.16 3.67 1.46
N ILE A 236 12.92 4.16 0.47
CA ILE A 236 13.19 3.46 -0.78
C ILE A 236 13.94 2.15 -0.52
N ASP A 237 15.04 2.17 0.24
CA ASP A 237 15.84 0.98 0.58
C ASP A 237 14.97 -0.10 1.27
N TRP A 238 14.07 0.31 2.16
CA TRP A 238 13.12 -0.59 2.82
C TRP A 238 12.11 -1.17 1.82
N LEU A 239 11.44 -0.33 1.01
CA LEU A 239 10.47 -0.77 0.01
C LEU A 239 11.08 -1.68 -1.06
N ARG A 240 12.33 -1.43 -1.49
CA ARG A 240 13.08 -2.29 -2.43
C ARG A 240 13.28 -3.68 -1.84
N SER A 241 13.68 -3.75 -0.56
CA SER A 241 13.89 -5.01 0.16
C SER A 241 12.59 -5.81 0.27
N ASP A 242 11.50 -5.14 0.64
CA ASP A 242 10.17 -5.75 0.73
C ASP A 242 9.65 -6.20 -0.65
N LEU A 243 9.89 -5.42 -1.70
CA LEU A 243 9.53 -5.77 -3.08
C LEU A 243 10.27 -7.03 -3.55
N ALA A 244 11.58 -7.11 -3.32
CA ALA A 244 12.38 -8.26 -3.69
C ALA A 244 11.85 -9.55 -3.03
N ALA A 245 11.57 -9.49 -1.72
CA ALA A 245 11.00 -10.61 -0.98
C ALA A 245 9.59 -11.00 -1.46
N ALA A 246 8.75 -10.01 -1.78
CA ALA A 246 7.40 -10.24 -2.28
C ALA A 246 7.41 -10.89 -3.69
N VAL A 247 8.26 -10.42 -4.60
CA VAL A 247 8.40 -10.99 -5.96
C VAL A 247 8.93 -12.41 -5.89
N ASP A 248 9.94 -12.67 -5.06
CA ASP A 248 10.47 -14.01 -4.84
C ASP A 248 9.41 -14.98 -4.30
N THR A 249 8.59 -14.52 -3.35
CA THR A 249 7.43 -15.30 -2.86
C THR A 249 6.39 -15.53 -3.95
N ALA A 250 6.07 -14.50 -4.75
CA ALA A 250 5.11 -14.63 -5.84
C ALA A 250 5.59 -15.61 -6.91
N ARG A 251 6.89 -15.59 -7.25
CA ARG A 251 7.53 -16.50 -8.19
C ARG A 251 7.43 -17.95 -7.73
N ARG A 252 7.68 -18.23 -6.43
CA ARG A 252 7.52 -19.56 -5.85
C ARG A 252 6.08 -20.08 -5.91
N HIS A 253 5.10 -19.19 -5.73
CA HIS A 253 3.69 -19.57 -5.75
C HIS A 253 3.17 -19.77 -7.17
N ARG A 254 3.42 -18.80 -8.06
CA ARG A 254 3.07 -18.88 -9.48
C ARG A 254 4.04 -18.02 -10.30
N PRO A 255 4.92 -18.63 -11.11
CA PRO A 255 5.79 -17.87 -12.01
C PRO A 255 4.99 -16.94 -12.95
N ALA A 256 5.59 -15.83 -13.34
CA ALA A 256 4.98 -14.93 -14.32
C ALA A 256 4.73 -15.68 -15.66
N PRO A 257 3.61 -15.43 -16.35
CA PRO A 257 3.33 -16.05 -17.64
C PRO A 257 4.44 -15.71 -18.64
N ARG A 258 5.06 -16.74 -19.21
CA ARG A 258 6.06 -16.59 -20.28
C ARG A 258 5.43 -17.01 -21.61
N PRO A 259 5.78 -16.35 -22.73
CA PRO A 259 5.44 -16.87 -24.04
C PRO A 259 6.00 -18.30 -24.13
N PRO A 260 5.27 -19.25 -24.73
CA PRO A 260 5.86 -20.53 -25.05
C PRO A 260 7.09 -20.26 -25.91
N LEU A 261 8.23 -20.85 -25.57
CA LEU A 261 9.37 -20.86 -26.46
C LEU A 261 8.88 -21.51 -27.74
N HIS A 262 8.76 -20.73 -28.82
CA HIS A 262 8.57 -21.31 -30.14
C HIS A 262 9.76 -22.25 -30.33
N ALA A 263 9.50 -23.55 -30.31
CA ALA A 263 10.45 -24.52 -30.77
C ALA A 263 10.83 -24.06 -32.18
N VAL A 264 12.04 -23.53 -32.32
CA VAL A 264 12.62 -23.30 -33.63
C VAL A 264 12.50 -24.65 -34.33
N PRO A 265 11.84 -24.76 -35.50
CA PRO A 265 11.84 -25.99 -36.25
C PRO A 265 13.29 -26.37 -36.42
N VAL A 266 13.70 -27.49 -35.82
CA VAL A 266 15.02 -28.05 -36.04
C VAL A 266 15.09 -28.24 -37.56
N PRO A 267 15.98 -27.51 -38.28
CA PRO A 267 16.17 -27.82 -39.69
C PRO A 267 16.57 -29.29 -39.75
N PRO A 268 16.04 -30.08 -40.69
CA PRO A 268 16.42 -31.49 -40.81
C PRO A 268 17.94 -31.55 -40.84
N GLY A 269 18.53 -32.14 -39.79
CA GLY A 269 19.97 -32.26 -39.68
C GLY A 269 20.48 -33.04 -40.88
N PRO A 270 21.65 -32.69 -41.44
CA PRO A 270 22.28 -33.50 -42.45
C PRO A 270 22.49 -34.92 -41.89
N GLU A 271 22.12 -35.90 -42.71
CA GLU A 271 22.21 -37.32 -42.41
C GLU A 271 23.56 -37.66 -41.76
N CYS A 272 23.46 -38.40 -40.65
CA CYS A 272 24.60 -38.92 -39.93
C CYS A 272 25.36 -39.89 -40.86
N VAL A 273 26.51 -39.45 -41.38
CA VAL A 273 27.49 -40.34 -42.01
C VAL A 273 28.37 -40.89 -40.88
N PRO A 274 28.43 -42.22 -40.66
CA PRO A 274 29.26 -42.79 -39.62
C PRO A 274 30.71 -42.91 -40.11
N GLY A 275 31.67 -42.41 -39.33
CA GLY A 275 33.07 -42.82 -39.48
C GLY A 275 34.08 -41.76 -39.04
N GLY A 276 34.86 -42.09 -38.03
CA GLY A 276 36.14 -41.42 -37.74
C GLY A 276 36.39 -41.18 -36.26
N GLU A 277 36.97 -42.17 -35.60
CA GLU A 277 37.58 -42.08 -34.27
C GLU A 277 38.61 -40.94 -34.19
N ALA A 278 38.59 -40.18 -33.09
CA ALA A 278 39.80 -39.66 -32.45
C ALA A 278 39.50 -39.27 -30.99
N GLU A 279 40.26 -39.91 -30.11
CA GLU A 279 40.29 -39.89 -28.65
C GLU A 279 40.83 -38.56 -28.04
N PRO A 280 40.86 -38.42 -26.69
CA PRO A 280 40.51 -37.21 -25.95
C PRO A 280 41.71 -36.35 -25.54
N VAL A 281 41.44 -35.08 -25.20
CA VAL A 281 42.37 -34.23 -24.44
C VAL A 281 41.68 -33.75 -23.17
N ARG A 282 42.21 -34.23 -22.04
CA ARG A 282 42.03 -33.65 -20.70
C ARG A 282 42.83 -32.34 -20.62
N SER A 283 42.32 -31.33 -19.90
CA SER A 283 43.14 -30.61 -18.92
C SER A 283 42.31 -29.70 -18.01
N GLU A 284 42.77 -29.66 -16.77
CA GLU A 284 42.26 -29.03 -15.55
C GLU A 284 42.45 -27.50 -15.47
N ALA A 285 41.76 -26.93 -14.46
CA ALA A 285 42.10 -25.73 -13.68
C ALA A 285 41.97 -24.37 -14.43
N GLU A 286 41.65 -23.23 -13.82
CA GLU A 286 41.75 -22.81 -12.42
C GLU A 286 40.91 -21.52 -12.25
N ASN A 287 40.44 -21.29 -11.03
CA ASN A 287 39.74 -20.09 -10.60
C ASN A 287 40.76 -19.03 -10.14
N PRO A 288 40.53 -17.72 -10.32
CA PRO A 288 40.84 -16.83 -9.21
C PRO A 288 39.82 -15.70 -8.95
N ALA A 289 39.42 -15.66 -7.68
CA ALA A 289 39.42 -14.52 -6.76
C ALA A 289 38.88 -13.15 -7.24
N THR A 290 37.71 -12.81 -6.70
CA THR A 290 37.16 -11.47 -6.56
C THR A 290 37.86 -10.71 -5.42
N PRO A 291 38.28 -9.43 -5.59
CA PRO A 291 38.68 -8.62 -4.47
C PRO A 291 37.47 -7.98 -3.77
N GLU A 292 37.45 -8.12 -2.45
CA GLU A 292 36.54 -7.46 -1.52
C GLU A 292 36.66 -5.93 -1.62
N VAL A 293 35.53 -5.24 -1.78
CA VAL A 293 35.42 -3.80 -1.54
C VAL A 293 34.68 -3.61 -0.22
N GLU A 294 35.42 -3.20 0.80
CA GLU A 294 34.92 -2.76 2.09
C GLU A 294 33.90 -1.63 1.92
N ARG A 295 32.66 -1.89 2.36
CA ARG A 295 31.63 -0.86 2.50
C ARG A 295 31.72 -0.24 3.90
N PRO A 296 31.85 1.08 4.04
CA PRO A 296 31.84 1.72 5.35
C PRO A 296 30.47 1.57 6.03
N ARG A 297 30.54 1.28 7.33
CA ARG A 297 29.43 1.06 8.26
C ARG A 297 28.40 2.19 8.20
N ARG A 298 27.22 1.91 7.63
CA ARG A 298 26.04 2.78 7.73
C ARG A 298 25.52 2.75 9.17
N VAL A 299 25.43 3.94 9.76
CA VAL A 299 24.83 4.21 11.06
C VAL A 299 23.36 3.78 11.01
N ARG A 300 23.00 2.77 11.80
CA ARG A 300 21.63 2.27 11.97
C ARG A 300 20.75 3.37 12.56
N GLY A 301 19.93 4.00 11.73
CA GLY A 301 18.83 4.86 12.15
C GLY A 301 17.78 4.09 12.95
N LEU A 302 17.49 4.56 14.15
CA LEU A 302 16.79 3.90 15.25
C LEU A 302 15.25 3.87 15.14
N PHE A 303 14.65 3.79 13.94
CA PHE A 303 13.17 3.91 13.79
C PHE A 303 12.44 2.67 13.26
N GLY A 304 13.11 1.52 13.14
CA GLY A 304 12.48 0.24 12.79
C GLY A 304 11.65 -0.46 13.89
N ARG A 305 11.35 0.20 15.02
CA ARG A 305 10.72 -0.45 16.19
C ARG A 305 9.28 -0.02 16.51
N LEU A 306 8.60 0.73 15.64
CA LEU A 306 7.21 1.16 15.88
C LEU A 306 6.16 0.49 14.97
N TRP A 307 6.56 -0.39 14.05
CA TRP A 307 5.62 -1.12 13.16
C TRP A 307 5.46 -2.60 13.48
N ARG A 308 5.80 -3.00 14.72
CA ARG A 308 5.37 -4.30 15.29
C ARG A 308 4.61 -4.07 16.59
N ARG A 309 3.30 -3.81 16.46
CA ARG A 309 2.31 -4.20 17.46
C ARG A 309 0.95 -4.39 16.79
N ASP A 310 0.34 -5.49 17.18
CA ASP A 310 -1.06 -5.91 17.00
C ASP A 310 -1.43 -6.61 15.68
N SER A 311 -1.00 -7.86 15.59
CA SER A 311 -1.90 -9.02 15.46
C SER A 311 -1.33 -10.19 16.25
#